data_AF-A0A6M0FEN3-F1
#
_entry.id   AF-A0A6M0FEN3-F1
#
_cell.length_a   1.000
_cell.length_b   1.000
_cell.length_c   1.000
_cell.angle_alpha   90.00
_cell.angle_beta   90.00
_cell.angle_gamma   90.00
#
_symmetry.space_group_name_H-M   'P 1'
#
loop_
_entity.id
_entity.type
_entity.pdbx_description
1 polymer ?
#
loop_
_entity_poly.entity_id
_entity_poly.type
_entity_poly.pdbx_seq_one_letter_code
_entity_poly.pdbx_strand_id
1 'polypeptide(L)'
;MLTAKVYAVSGLKKKRPDISIDKILDDDEKYFGSKLEYFLFEGLNTFLMNGVSPLHEYVFFHGESKTLIVTDIVFNFDESFPFTTKLVSKILGGYKQLRPSFLEWLGTKEKEKVRQSVQKILQWDFRRVIMAHGTIVEDDAKQKFKKGYECF
;
A
#
# COMPACT_ATOMS: atom_id res chain seq x y z
N MET A 1 -10.92 -9.45 -31.26
CA MET A 1 -11.12 -8.54 -30.11
C MET A 1 -10.24 -9.04 -28.99
N LEU A 2 -9.40 -8.19 -28.39
CA LEU A 2 -8.65 -8.56 -27.20
C LEU A 2 -9.59 -8.44 -26.01
N THR A 3 -9.85 -9.55 -25.30
CA THR A 3 -10.59 -9.53 -24.04
C THR A 3 -9.65 -9.07 -22.92
N ALA A 4 -10.09 -8.12 -22.10
CA ALA A 4 -9.35 -7.72 -20.91
C ALA A 4 -9.26 -8.91 -19.94
N LYS A 5 -8.09 -9.10 -19.32
CA LYS A 5 -7.88 -10.11 -18.28
C LYS A 5 -8.00 -9.48 -16.89
N VAL A 6 -8.65 -10.17 -15.97
CA VAL A 6 -8.80 -9.79 -14.56
C VAL A 6 -7.74 -10.48 -13.72
N TYR A 7 -6.84 -9.69 -13.16
CA TYR A 7 -5.86 -10.12 -12.16
C TYR A 7 -6.33 -9.70 -10.76
N ALA A 8 -6.22 -10.59 -9.77
CA ALA A 8 -6.63 -10.27 -8.40
C ALA A 8 -5.79 -10.99 -7.35
N VAL A 9 -5.83 -10.48 -6.12
CA VAL A 9 -5.29 -11.18 -4.95
C VAL A 9 -6.21 -12.35 -4.57
N SER A 10 -5.64 -13.40 -3.98
CA SER A 10 -6.37 -14.63 -3.59
C SER A 10 -7.58 -14.36 -2.69
N GLY A 11 -7.48 -13.37 -1.79
CA GLY A 11 -8.56 -12.96 -0.89
C GLY A 11 -9.81 -12.43 -1.60
N LEU A 12 -9.68 -11.88 -2.82
CA LEU A 12 -10.81 -11.31 -3.54
C LEU A 12 -11.83 -12.38 -3.94
N LYS A 13 -11.39 -13.60 -4.27
CA LYS A 13 -12.27 -14.71 -4.65
C LYS A 13 -13.32 -15.02 -3.59
N LYS A 14 -12.96 -14.89 -2.31
CA LYS A 14 -13.88 -15.07 -1.18
C LYS A 14 -14.80 -13.86 -0.99
N LYS A 15 -14.26 -12.64 -1.18
CA LYS A 15 -14.98 -11.37 -0.95
C LYS A 15 -15.98 -11.04 -2.06
N ARG A 16 -15.67 -11.42 -3.30
CA ARG A 16 -16.44 -11.14 -4.52
C ARG A 16 -16.47 -12.38 -5.43
N PRO A 17 -17.22 -13.43 -5.03
CA PRO A 17 -17.32 -14.67 -5.82
C PRO A 17 -18.00 -14.46 -7.17
N ASP A 18 -18.68 -13.34 -7.37
CA ASP A 18 -19.34 -12.92 -8.60
C ASP A 18 -18.37 -12.40 -9.68
N ILE A 19 -17.13 -12.05 -9.32
CA ILE A 19 -16.12 -11.58 -10.27
C ILE A 19 -15.37 -12.78 -10.87
N SER A 20 -15.38 -12.89 -12.20
CA SER A 20 -14.56 -13.86 -12.93
C SER A 20 -13.10 -13.41 -12.92
N ILE A 21 -12.24 -14.15 -12.21
CA ILE A 21 -10.81 -13.85 -12.08
C ILE A 21 -10.02 -14.78 -13.01
N ASP A 22 -9.27 -14.20 -13.96
CA ASP A 22 -8.44 -14.97 -14.91
C ASP A 22 -7.12 -15.43 -14.30
N LYS A 23 -6.53 -14.59 -13.43
CA LYS A 23 -5.24 -14.85 -12.79
C LYS A 23 -5.23 -14.36 -11.34
N ILE A 24 -4.68 -15.18 -10.46
CA ILE A 24 -4.36 -14.77 -9.10
C ILE A 24 -2.93 -14.23 -9.10
N LEU A 25 -2.72 -13.08 -8.44
CA LEU A 25 -1.38 -12.54 -8.23
C LEU A 25 -0.61 -13.41 -7.26
N ASP A 26 0.64 -13.68 -7.63
CA ASP A 26 1.65 -14.37 -6.86
C ASP A 26 3.00 -13.69 -7.15
N ASP A 27 3.93 -13.78 -6.19
CA ASP A 27 5.22 -13.07 -6.25
C ASP A 27 6.25 -13.77 -7.17
N ASP A 28 6.00 -15.03 -7.57
CA ASP A 28 6.93 -15.83 -8.38
C ASP A 28 6.80 -15.51 -9.87
N GLU A 29 5.57 -15.28 -10.33
CA GLU A 29 5.26 -14.97 -11.72
C GLU A 29 5.39 -13.46 -12.02
N LYS A 30 6.08 -13.13 -13.11
CA LYS A 30 6.23 -11.74 -13.59
C LYS A 30 5.30 -11.45 -14.75
N TYR A 31 3.98 -11.47 -14.50
CA TYR A 31 2.96 -11.36 -15.55
C TYR A 31 3.09 -10.12 -16.45
N PHE A 32 3.72 -9.04 -15.97
CA PHE A 32 3.86 -7.76 -16.68
C PHE A 32 5.31 -7.39 -17.03
N GLY A 33 6.26 -8.32 -16.88
CA GLY A 33 7.68 -8.09 -17.13
C GLY A 33 8.23 -6.93 -16.29
N SER A 34 9.10 -6.11 -16.89
CA SER A 34 9.71 -4.94 -16.24
C SER A 34 8.85 -3.67 -16.29
N LYS A 35 7.66 -3.71 -16.93
CA LYS A 35 6.79 -2.53 -17.04
C LYS A 35 6.08 -2.25 -15.72
N LEU A 36 5.60 -3.30 -15.07
CA LEU A 36 4.88 -3.24 -13.81
C LEU A 36 5.40 -4.36 -12.90
N GLU A 37 6.25 -3.99 -11.96
CA GLU A 37 6.69 -4.89 -10.90
C GLU A 37 5.70 -4.82 -9.75
N TYR A 38 5.56 -5.92 -9.01
CA TYR A 38 4.71 -5.96 -7.83
C TYR A 38 5.19 -7.05 -6.88
N PHE A 39 4.77 -6.96 -5.63
CA PHE A 39 4.90 -8.05 -4.66
C PHE A 39 3.94 -7.85 -3.48
N LEU A 40 3.69 -8.90 -2.72
CA LEU A 40 2.92 -8.83 -1.47
C LEU A 40 3.71 -8.13 -0.36
N PHE A 41 3.17 -7.06 0.20
CA PHE A 41 3.74 -6.39 1.37
C PHE A 41 3.49 -7.23 2.64
N GLU A 42 4.55 -7.81 3.19
CA GLU A 42 4.43 -8.81 4.25
C GLU A 42 4.43 -8.22 5.66
N GLY A 43 3.71 -8.90 6.57
CA GLY A 43 3.76 -8.67 8.01
C GLY A 43 2.91 -7.49 8.50
N LEU A 44 2.32 -6.69 7.61
CA LEU A 44 1.45 -5.59 8.00
C LEU A 44 0.13 -6.11 8.56
N ASN A 45 -0.24 -5.61 9.72
CA ASN A 45 -1.52 -5.88 10.37
C ASN A 45 -2.14 -4.57 10.82
N THR A 46 -3.46 -4.51 10.92
CA THR A 46 -4.20 -3.40 11.49
C THR A 46 -4.97 -3.83 12.74
N PHE A 47 -5.20 -2.89 13.65
CA PHE A 47 -5.98 -3.11 14.86
C PHE A 47 -7.43 -2.69 14.64
N LEU A 48 -8.35 -3.65 14.70
CA LEU A 48 -9.80 -3.45 14.57
C LEU A 48 -10.49 -3.70 15.92
N MET A 49 -11.78 -3.37 16.02
CA MET A 49 -12.57 -3.61 17.23
C MET A 49 -12.57 -5.08 17.68
N ASN A 50 -12.47 -6.01 16.74
CA ASN A 50 -12.45 -7.45 17.00
C ASN A 50 -11.03 -8.02 17.17
N GLY A 51 -10.00 -7.16 17.28
CA GLY A 51 -8.60 -7.54 17.42
C GLY A 51 -7.75 -7.23 16.19
N VAL A 52 -6.57 -7.86 16.15
CA VAL A 52 -5.59 -7.68 15.06
C VAL A 52 -6.05 -8.44 13.81
N SER A 53 -5.98 -7.79 12.64
CA SER A 53 -6.25 -8.39 11.34
C SER A 53 -5.06 -8.16 10.39
N PRO A 54 -4.62 -9.18 9.65
CA PRO A 54 -3.60 -8.99 8.62
C PRO A 54 -4.13 -8.12 7.48
N LEU A 55 -3.24 -7.32 6.90
CA LEU A 55 -3.44 -6.61 5.66
C LEU A 55 -2.65 -7.34 4.56
N HIS A 56 -3.34 -7.78 3.51
CA HIS A 56 -2.74 -8.53 2.40
C HIS A 56 -2.62 -7.61 1.18
N GLU A 57 -1.76 -6.60 1.31
CA GLU A 57 -1.63 -5.54 0.32
C GLU A 57 -0.55 -5.86 -0.69
N TYR A 58 -0.92 -5.91 -1.97
CA TYR A 58 0.06 -5.91 -3.05
C TYR A 58 0.45 -4.47 -3.37
N VAL A 59 1.75 -4.25 -3.53
CA VAL A 59 2.32 -2.98 -3.97
C VAL A 59 2.81 -3.11 -5.39
N PHE A 60 2.68 -2.04 -6.16
CA PHE A 60 3.05 -2.03 -7.58
C PHE A 60 4.02 -0.91 -7.87
N PHE A 61 4.99 -1.16 -8.73
CA PHE A 61 5.88 -0.15 -9.28
C PHE A 61 5.76 -0.13 -10.79
N HIS A 62 5.26 1.00 -11.31
CA HIS A 62 5.23 1.26 -12.73
C HIS A 62 6.51 1.99 -13.15
N GLY A 63 7.36 1.30 -13.91
CA GLY A 63 8.73 1.75 -14.19
C GLY A 63 8.80 3.00 -15.05
N GLU A 64 7.94 3.11 -16.06
CA GLU A 64 7.95 4.22 -17.03
C GLU A 64 7.56 5.55 -16.38
N SER A 65 6.47 5.56 -15.59
CA SER A 65 6.04 6.76 -14.87
C SER A 65 6.68 6.91 -13.49
N LYS A 66 7.63 6.03 -13.13
CA LYS A 66 8.33 6.05 -11.83
C LYS A 66 7.36 6.14 -10.66
N THR A 67 6.27 5.38 -10.71
CA THR A 67 5.15 5.49 -9.75
C THR A 67 5.05 4.26 -8.89
N LEU A 68 5.14 4.46 -7.58
CA LEU A 68 4.76 3.48 -6.58
C LEU A 68 3.26 3.59 -6.33
N ILE A 69 2.53 2.50 -6.54
CA ILE A 69 1.10 2.39 -6.24
C ILE A 69 0.97 1.45 -5.05
N VAL A 70 0.40 1.98 -4.00
CA VAL A 70 0.22 1.31 -2.73
C VAL A 70 -1.24 1.45 -2.33
N THR A 71 -1.78 0.51 -1.57
CA THR A 71 -3.16 0.56 -1.11
C THR A 71 -3.22 1.22 0.25
N ASP A 72 -3.37 0.43 1.32
CA ASP A 72 -3.62 0.87 2.69
C ASP A 72 -2.38 0.76 3.59
N ILE A 73 -1.18 0.62 3.00
CA ILE A 73 0.07 0.53 3.78
C ILE A 73 0.55 1.90 4.28
N VAL A 74 0.13 2.99 3.63
CA VAL A 74 0.43 4.39 3.99
C VAL A 74 -0.75 5.29 3.66
N PHE A 75 -0.83 6.41 4.38
CA PHE A 75 -1.86 7.43 4.26
C PHE A 75 -1.20 8.80 4.12
N ASN A 76 -1.83 9.73 3.39
CA ASN A 76 -1.34 11.11 3.27
C ASN A 76 -2.50 12.13 3.10
N PHE A 77 -3.11 12.56 4.20
CA PHE A 77 -4.21 13.52 4.19
C PHE A 77 -3.70 14.96 4.29
N ASP A 78 -4.37 15.90 3.64
CA ASP A 78 -4.04 17.33 3.69
C ASP A 78 -5.25 18.21 4.07
N GLU A 79 -5.12 19.52 3.87
CA GLU A 79 -6.14 20.50 4.20
C GLU A 79 -7.42 20.39 3.38
N SER A 80 -7.39 19.79 2.19
CA SER A 80 -8.57 19.70 1.31
C SER A 80 -9.62 18.74 1.84
N PHE A 81 -9.29 17.90 2.82
CA PHE A 81 -10.21 16.95 3.43
C PHE A 81 -11.15 17.61 4.46
N PRO A 82 -12.34 17.02 4.69
CA PRO A 82 -13.28 17.49 5.71
C PRO A 82 -12.63 17.59 7.09
N PHE A 83 -13.16 18.49 7.93
CA PHE A 83 -12.62 18.75 9.27
C PHE A 83 -12.51 17.48 10.12
N THR A 84 -13.51 16.60 10.06
CA THR A 84 -13.52 15.32 10.77
C THR A 84 -12.39 14.40 10.32
N THR A 85 -12.17 14.25 9.02
CA THR A 85 -11.07 13.46 8.45
C THR A 85 -9.70 14.04 8.84
N LYS A 86 -9.56 15.37 8.86
CA LYS A 86 -8.34 16.04 9.33
C LYS A 86 -8.08 15.79 10.82
N LEU A 87 -9.13 15.81 11.65
CA LEU A 87 -9.01 15.54 13.07
C LEU A 87 -8.59 14.08 13.32
N VAL A 88 -9.25 13.13 12.65
CA VAL A 88 -8.93 11.70 12.76
C VAL A 88 -7.49 11.41 12.28
N SER A 89 -7.09 11.94 11.12
CA SER A 89 -5.72 11.74 10.60
C SER A 89 -4.63 12.45 11.41
N LYS A 90 -4.96 13.49 12.18
CA LYS A 90 -4.01 14.05 13.17
C LYS A 90 -3.80 13.11 14.35
N ILE A 91 -4.85 12.42 14.81
CA ILE A 91 -4.81 11.51 15.95
C ILE A 91 -4.19 10.17 15.54
N LEU A 92 -4.70 9.55 14.48
CA LEU A 92 -4.24 8.25 14.00
C LEU A 92 -3.01 8.35 13.12
N GLY A 93 -2.66 9.52 12.60
CA GLY A 93 -1.55 9.69 11.67
C GLY A 93 -1.97 9.81 10.21
N GLY A 94 -1.01 10.19 9.37
CA GLY A 94 -1.25 10.46 7.95
C GLY A 94 -1.55 11.93 7.64
N TYR A 95 -1.82 12.80 8.62
CA TYR A 95 -2.02 14.23 8.35
C TYR A 95 -0.70 14.92 7.97
N LYS A 96 -0.62 15.41 6.73
CA LYS A 96 0.54 16.05 6.07
C LYS A 96 1.82 15.21 6.10
N GLN A 97 1.68 13.90 6.25
CA GLN A 97 2.79 12.98 6.38
C GLN A 97 2.40 11.68 5.70
N LEU A 98 3.19 11.26 4.71
CA LEU A 98 3.05 9.94 4.10
C LEU A 98 3.55 8.88 5.08
N ARG A 99 2.64 8.17 5.77
CA ARG A 99 3.00 7.16 6.77
C ARG A 99 1.87 6.16 7.03
N PRO A 100 2.16 4.96 7.57
CA PRO A 100 1.13 4.09 8.14
C PRO A 100 0.39 4.81 9.28
N SER A 101 -0.85 4.41 9.57
CA SER A 101 -1.54 4.95 10.75
C SER A 101 -1.04 4.26 12.02
N PHE A 102 -1.43 4.83 13.15
CA PHE A 102 -1.18 4.30 14.48
C PHE A 102 -1.83 2.92 14.66
N LEU A 103 -2.94 2.63 13.96
CA LEU A 103 -3.60 1.32 14.02
C LEU A 103 -2.78 0.24 13.34
N GLU A 104 -2.16 0.53 12.19
CA GLU A 104 -1.26 -0.41 11.53
C GLU A 104 0.00 -0.63 12.38
N TRP A 105 0.53 0.45 12.95
CA TRP A 105 1.69 0.34 13.84
C TRP A 105 1.37 -0.50 15.09
N LEU A 106 0.24 -0.25 15.76
CA LEU A 106 -0.16 -0.97 16.97
C LEU A 106 -0.51 -2.44 16.69
N GLY A 107 -1.21 -2.71 15.57
CA GLY A 107 -1.62 -4.05 15.17
C GLY A 107 -0.45 -4.93 14.72
N THR A 108 0.62 -4.34 14.21
CA THR A 108 1.74 -5.10 13.63
C THR A 108 2.80 -5.49 14.66
N LYS A 109 2.89 -6.79 14.94
CA LYS A 109 3.99 -7.39 15.74
C LYS A 109 5.21 -7.75 14.90
N GLU A 110 5.01 -8.15 13.65
CA GLU A 110 6.07 -8.62 12.74
C GLU A 110 6.82 -7.47 12.07
N LYS A 111 7.38 -6.55 12.88
CA LYS A 111 8.06 -5.34 12.42
C LYS A 111 9.17 -5.62 11.42
N GLU A 112 9.87 -6.73 11.57
CA GLU A 112 10.98 -7.10 10.69
C GLU A 112 10.53 -7.44 9.27
N LYS A 113 9.39 -8.14 9.10
CA LYS A 113 8.82 -8.41 7.77
C LYS A 113 8.38 -7.13 7.07
N VAL A 114 7.83 -6.18 7.84
CA VAL A 114 7.50 -4.85 7.32
C VAL A 114 8.77 -4.12 6.87
N ARG A 115 9.84 -4.13 7.67
CA ARG A 115 11.12 -3.50 7.28
C ARG A 115 11.71 -4.11 6.02
N GLN A 116 11.66 -5.43 5.88
CA GLN A 116 12.12 -6.12 4.67
C GLN A 116 11.29 -5.72 3.45
N SER A 117 9.96 -5.65 3.57
CA SER A 117 9.07 -5.19 2.51
C SER A 117 9.35 -3.73 2.12
N VAL A 118 9.55 -2.85 3.11
CA VAL A 118 9.95 -1.45 2.88
C VAL A 118 11.30 -1.37 2.17
N GLN A 119 12.29 -2.16 2.59
CA GLN A 119 13.61 -2.20 1.95
C GLN A 119 13.53 -2.64 0.49
N LYS A 120 12.68 -3.63 0.17
CA LYS A 120 12.40 -4.04 -1.22
C LYS A 120 11.82 -2.88 -2.03
N ILE A 121 10.78 -2.20 -1.51
CA ILE A 121 10.20 -1.00 -2.17
C ILE A 121 11.27 0.08 -2.40
N LEU A 122 12.12 0.33 -1.40
CA LEU A 122 13.16 1.35 -1.48
C LEU A 122 14.27 1.04 -2.50
N GLN A 123 14.35 -0.19 -3.04
CA GLN A 123 15.20 -0.47 -4.20
C GLN A 123 14.62 0.09 -5.51
N TRP A 124 13.31 0.24 -5.62
CA TRP A 124 12.69 0.84 -6.80
C TRP A 124 12.96 2.34 -6.89
N ASP A 125 13.16 2.81 -8.12
CA ASP A 125 13.40 4.23 -8.43
C ASP A 125 12.06 4.97 -8.64
N PHE A 126 11.19 5.01 -7.63
CA PHE A 126 9.93 5.76 -7.71
C PHE A 126 10.11 7.22 -7.30
N ARG A 127 9.36 8.10 -7.97
CA ARG A 127 9.31 9.55 -7.72
C ARG A 127 7.94 10.02 -7.27
N ARG A 128 6.91 9.22 -7.51
CA ARG A 128 5.52 9.47 -7.11
C ARG A 128 4.96 8.31 -6.31
N VAL A 129 4.13 8.60 -5.31
CA VAL A 129 3.36 7.59 -4.54
C VAL A 129 1.87 7.87 -4.67
N ILE A 130 1.12 6.86 -5.13
CA ILE A 130 -0.34 6.83 -5.13
C ILE A 130 -0.78 5.86 -4.05
N MET A 131 -1.56 6.32 -3.07
CA MET A 131 -2.18 5.48 -2.04
C MET A 131 -3.72 5.50 -2.15
N ALA A 132 -4.39 4.52 -1.54
CA ALA A 132 -5.86 4.44 -1.57
C ALA A 132 -6.54 5.60 -0.83
N HIS A 133 -5.86 6.17 0.17
CA HIS A 133 -6.40 7.19 1.05
C HIS A 133 -5.47 8.40 1.20
N GLY A 134 -5.97 9.58 0.78
CA GLY A 134 -5.27 10.85 0.89
C GLY A 134 -4.95 11.47 -0.47
N THR A 135 -4.04 12.43 -0.47
CA THR A 135 -3.53 13.14 -1.65
C THR A 135 -2.25 12.49 -2.16
N ILE A 136 -2.16 12.34 -3.49
CA ILE A 136 -0.99 11.78 -4.18
C ILE A 136 0.27 12.57 -3.79
N VAL A 137 1.38 11.85 -3.58
CA VAL A 137 2.68 12.46 -3.27
C VAL A 137 3.51 12.51 -4.54
N GLU A 138 3.65 13.70 -5.12
CA GLU A 138 4.38 13.96 -6.37
C GLU A 138 5.87 14.29 -6.13
N ASP A 139 6.18 14.99 -5.04
CA ASP A 139 7.54 15.47 -4.73
C ASP A 139 8.17 14.74 -3.54
N ASP A 140 9.48 14.49 -3.62
CA ASP A 140 10.29 13.81 -2.61
C ASP A 140 9.68 12.47 -2.13
N ALA A 141 8.92 11.81 -3.00
CA ALA A 141 8.02 10.75 -2.57
C ALA A 141 8.77 9.56 -1.94
N LYS A 142 9.94 9.20 -2.47
CA LYS A 142 10.81 8.16 -1.89
C LYS A 142 11.36 8.53 -0.51
N GLN A 143 11.74 9.79 -0.30
CA GLN A 143 12.22 10.26 1.00
C GLN A 143 11.08 10.31 2.02
N LYS A 144 9.92 10.85 1.62
CA LYS A 144 8.71 10.89 2.45
C LYS A 144 8.23 9.48 2.83
N PHE A 145 8.23 8.56 1.88
CA PHE A 145 7.88 7.15 2.11
C PHE A 145 8.84 6.51 3.12
N LYS A 146 10.16 6.65 2.91
CA LYS A 146 11.17 6.16 3.85
C LYS A 146 10.93 6.69 5.26
N LYS A 147 10.77 8.01 5.39
CA LYS A 147 10.52 8.70 6.67
C LYS A 147 9.26 8.19 7.36
N GLY A 148 8.20 7.91 6.60
CA GLY A 148 6.94 7.37 7.13
C GLY A 148 7.08 6.05 7.87
N TYR A 149 8.06 5.23 7.50
CA TYR A 149 8.33 3.93 8.12
C TYR A 149 9.48 3.95 9.15
N GLU A 150 10.11 5.09 9.42
CA GLU A 150 11.16 5.18 10.45
C GLU A 150 10.64 4.87 11.86
N CYS A 151 9.35 5.11 12.11
CA CYS A 151 8.70 4.79 13.39
C CYS A 151 8.25 3.32 13.51
N PHE A 152 8.45 2.51 12.46
CA PHE A 152 8.00 1.11 12.39
C PHE A 152 9.07 0.13 12.88
#